data_AF-A0AA90AYI6-F1
#
_entry.id   AF-A0AA90AYI6-F1
#
_cell.length_a   1.000
_cell.length_b   1.000
_cell.length_c   1.000
_cell.angle_alpha   90.00
_cell.angle_beta   90.00
_cell.angle_gamma   90.00
#
_symmetry.space_group_name_H-M   'P 1'
#
loop_
_entity.id
_entity.type
_entity.pdbx_description
1 polymer ?
#
loop_
_entity_poly.entity_id
_entity_poly.type
_entity_poly.pdbx_seq_one_letter_code
_entity_poly.pdbx_strand_id
1 'polypeptide(L)'
;MINDGSEMRWLRKAGDEWQWAQKYISKHADAAMRGGIRNATQTMKEGYEQVAAAITYLEQSAEGLKLVTRLKSALRQHRYRSPSHGRKPCTFSLPNSTRANLSRRAKDNKITETEAIITLIDDAERAVRTHSERAKTLKATLAFERKRSEVAIELLRTQLEAITRHLERSTELLVMWEQTMECEQPPFSGDMESVKREVEMRLKYVKTVNTMAALSNDLPNRETELQ
;
A
#
# COMPACT_ATOMS: atom_id res chain seq x y z
N MET A 1 69.57 -13.10 8.15
CA MET A 1 68.41 -12.95 7.24
C MET A 1 67.31 -12.26 8.03
N ILE A 2 67.12 -10.97 7.77
CA ILE A 2 66.12 -10.14 8.46
C ILE A 2 64.79 -10.45 7.76
N ASN A 3 63.88 -11.12 8.45
CA ASN A 3 62.57 -11.45 7.89
C ASN A 3 61.81 -10.16 7.62
N ASP A 4 61.51 -9.96 6.34
CA ASP A 4 60.72 -8.88 5.79
C ASP A 4 59.42 -8.74 6.58
N GLY A 5 59.15 -7.53 7.07
CA GLY A 5 58.01 -7.22 7.89
C GLY A 5 56.74 -7.56 7.14
N SER A 6 56.08 -8.66 7.52
CA SER A 6 54.75 -8.99 7.03
C SER A 6 53.83 -7.83 7.36
N GLU A 7 53.59 -6.95 6.38
CA GLU A 7 52.58 -5.93 6.47
C GLU A 7 51.29 -6.59 6.94
N MET A 8 50.78 -6.12 8.07
CA MET A 8 49.61 -6.66 8.73
C MET A 8 48.36 -6.37 7.89
N ARG A 9 48.17 -7.09 6.77
CA ARG A 9 47.17 -6.83 5.71
C ARG A 9 45.73 -6.69 6.22
N TRP A 10 45.45 -7.24 7.40
CA TRP A 10 44.12 -7.22 7.99
C TRP A 10 43.81 -5.96 8.81
N LEU A 11 44.81 -5.16 9.21
CA LEU A 11 44.66 -3.89 9.93
C LEU A 11 45.01 -2.73 8.98
N ARG A 12 44.15 -1.72 8.83
CA ARG A 12 44.41 -0.59 7.92
C ARG A 12 45.18 0.52 8.63
N LYS A 13 46.15 1.11 7.92
CA LYS A 13 46.85 2.35 8.32
C LYS A 13 45.93 3.58 8.26
N ALA A 14 44.97 3.57 7.34
CA ALA A 14 44.03 4.67 7.10
C ALA A 14 42.66 4.42 7.76
N GLY A 15 42.04 5.49 8.24
CA GLY A 15 40.86 5.44 9.10
C GLY A 15 41.25 5.03 10.52
N ASP A 16 40.51 5.49 11.53
CA ASP A 16 40.81 5.31 12.96
C ASP A 16 40.74 3.83 13.44
N GLU A 17 40.88 2.86 12.53
CA GLU A 17 40.90 1.41 12.80
C GLU A 17 42.06 1.00 13.71
N TRP A 18 43.25 1.59 13.55
CA TRP A 18 44.39 1.30 14.43
C TRP A 18 44.16 1.84 15.85
N GLN A 19 43.52 3.00 16.00
CA GLN A 19 43.11 3.55 17.29
C GLN A 19 42.05 2.65 17.95
N TRP A 20 41.10 2.15 17.15
CA TRP A 20 40.10 1.21 17.62
C TRP A 20 40.74 -0.09 18.12
N ALA A 21 41.70 -0.65 17.36
CA ALA A 21 42.43 -1.85 17.76
C ALA A 21 43.25 -1.62 19.04
N GLN A 22 43.90 -0.48 19.18
CA GLN A 22 44.61 -0.09 20.40
C GLN A 22 43.68 -0.05 21.62
N LYS A 23 42.50 0.56 21.49
CA LYS A 23 41.46 0.59 22.55
C LYS A 23 40.92 -0.80 22.88
N TYR A 24 40.79 -1.67 21.88
CA TYR A 24 40.35 -3.04 22.11
C TYR A 24 41.40 -3.84 22.91
N ILE A 25 42.68 -3.74 22.53
CA ILE A 25 43.78 -4.39 23.22
C ILE A 25 43.89 -3.88 24.66
N SER A 26 43.81 -2.57 24.89
CA SER A 26 43.91 -2.02 26.26
C SER A 26 42.79 -2.47 27.19
N LYS A 27 41.60 -2.72 26.64
CA LYS A 27 40.41 -3.18 27.39
C LYS A 27 40.43 -4.69 27.69
N HIS A 28 41.01 -5.49 26.79
CA HIS A 28 40.89 -6.95 26.84
C HIS A 28 42.20 -7.69 27.11
N ALA A 29 43.34 -7.00 27.16
CA ALA A 29 44.62 -7.59 27.52
C ALA A 29 44.81 -7.64 29.05
N ASP A 30 45.29 -8.78 29.54
CA ASP A 30 45.59 -8.99 30.95
C ASP A 30 46.78 -8.14 31.42
N ALA A 31 46.96 -7.99 32.73
CA ALA A 31 48.00 -7.13 33.30
C ALA A 31 49.42 -7.53 32.82
N ALA A 32 49.70 -8.83 32.74
CA ALA A 32 50.96 -9.35 32.21
C ALA A 32 51.16 -9.02 30.73
N MET A 33 50.11 -9.17 29.91
CA MET A 33 50.15 -8.80 28.49
C MET A 33 50.35 -7.30 28.28
N ARG A 34 49.67 -6.47 29.08
CA ARG A 34 49.84 -5.00 29.03
C ARG A 34 51.24 -4.56 29.43
N GLY A 35 51.84 -5.21 30.44
CA GLY A 35 53.22 -4.98 30.82
C GLY A 35 54.20 -5.35 29.70
N GLY A 36 54.02 -6.54 29.10
CA GLY A 36 54.84 -7.00 27.97
C GLY A 36 54.73 -6.10 26.74
N ILE A 37 53.51 -5.70 26.37
CA ILE A 37 53.27 -4.75 25.28
C ILE A 37 53.95 -3.42 25.56
N ARG A 38 53.76 -2.84 26.77
CA ARG A 38 54.33 -1.55 27.13
C ARG A 38 55.86 -1.56 26.98
N ASN A 39 56.52 -2.61 27.44
CA ASN A 39 57.97 -2.77 27.32
C ASN A 39 58.40 -2.93 25.85
N ALA A 40 57.64 -3.70 25.05
CA ALA A 40 57.92 -3.90 23.63
C ALA A 40 57.71 -2.64 22.77
N THR A 41 56.82 -1.74 23.18
CA THR A 41 56.44 -0.55 22.40
C THR A 41 56.91 0.78 23.01
N GLN A 42 57.72 0.76 24.07
CA GLN A 42 58.05 1.94 24.88
C GLN A 42 58.76 3.06 24.11
N THR A 43 59.53 2.70 23.08
CA THR A 43 60.30 3.62 22.24
C THR A 43 59.56 4.06 20.98
N MET A 44 58.37 3.51 20.72
CA MET A 44 57.60 3.79 19.51
C MET A 44 56.62 4.94 19.72
N LYS A 45 56.49 5.81 18.71
CA LYS A 45 55.47 6.86 18.70
C LYS A 45 54.07 6.24 18.57
N GLU A 46 53.09 6.85 19.22
CA GLU A 46 51.68 6.42 19.10
C GLU A 46 51.23 6.45 17.64
N GLY A 47 50.75 5.31 17.14
CA GLY A 47 50.39 5.16 15.74
C GLY A 47 50.24 3.69 15.32
N TYR A 48 49.96 3.48 14.03
CA TYR A 48 49.78 2.13 13.46
C TYR A 48 50.95 1.19 13.77
N GLU A 49 52.19 1.67 13.62
CA GLU A 49 53.40 0.84 13.80
C GLU A 49 53.53 0.33 15.25
N GLN A 50 53.10 1.13 16.24
CA GLN A 50 53.05 0.72 17.65
C GLN A 50 52.04 -0.41 17.87
N VAL A 51 50.84 -0.28 17.28
CA VAL A 51 49.78 -1.28 17.38
C VAL A 51 50.17 -2.57 16.66
N ALA A 52 50.80 -2.46 15.48
CA ALA A 52 51.32 -3.60 14.75
C ALA A 52 52.37 -4.36 15.56
N ALA A 53 53.34 -3.65 16.16
CA ALA A 53 54.35 -4.26 17.03
C ALA A 53 53.74 -4.93 18.28
N ALA A 54 52.73 -4.31 18.90
CA ALA A 54 52.00 -4.89 20.03
C ALA A 54 51.29 -6.20 19.65
N ILE A 55 50.68 -6.25 18.46
CA ILE A 55 50.02 -7.45 17.95
C ILE A 55 51.05 -8.54 17.66
N THR A 56 52.17 -8.21 17.02
CA THR A 56 53.25 -9.18 16.74
C THR A 56 53.80 -9.78 18.03
N TYR A 57 53.95 -8.99 19.09
CA TYR A 57 54.31 -9.49 20.42
C TYR A 57 53.24 -10.41 21.01
N LEU A 58 51.96 -10.05 20.91
CA LEU A 58 50.86 -10.89 21.38
C LEU A 58 50.76 -12.22 20.63
N GLU A 59 51.13 -12.28 19.35
CA GLU A 59 51.16 -13.52 18.57
C GLU A 59 52.25 -14.51 19.04
N GLN A 60 53.22 -14.07 19.85
CA GLN A 60 54.28 -14.94 20.40
C GLN A 60 53.82 -15.80 21.58
N SER A 61 52.67 -15.50 22.20
CA SER A 61 52.13 -16.29 23.31
C SER A 61 50.80 -16.94 22.93
N ALA A 62 50.52 -18.12 23.48
CA ALA A 62 49.28 -18.85 23.19
C ALA A 62 48.02 -18.07 23.63
N GLU A 63 48.11 -17.34 24.75
CA GLU A 63 47.02 -16.51 25.24
C GLU A 63 46.85 -15.22 24.44
N GLY A 64 47.95 -14.59 24.02
CA GLY A 64 47.93 -13.42 23.16
C GLY A 64 47.39 -13.73 21.76
N LEU A 65 47.68 -14.92 21.22
CA LEU A 65 47.14 -15.37 19.93
C LEU A 65 45.61 -15.55 19.97
N LYS A 66 45.05 -16.03 21.10
CA LYS A 66 43.59 -16.05 21.33
C LYS A 66 43.00 -14.64 21.34
N LEU A 67 43.66 -13.69 22.01
CA LEU A 67 43.24 -12.30 22.04
C LEU A 67 43.24 -11.67 20.64
N VAL A 68 44.31 -11.90 19.86
CA VAL A 68 44.43 -11.42 18.48
C VAL A 68 43.33 -12.02 17.58
N THR A 69 42.97 -13.29 17.77
CA THR A 69 41.87 -13.92 17.02
C THR A 69 40.52 -13.27 17.32
N ARG A 70 40.25 -12.96 18.59
CA ARG A 70 39.04 -12.22 18.99
C ARG A 70 39.06 -10.79 18.45
N LEU A 71 40.21 -10.12 18.49
CA LEU A 71 40.41 -8.79 17.93
C LEU A 71 40.12 -8.77 16.42
N LYS A 72 40.67 -9.72 15.64
CA LYS A 72 40.39 -9.86 14.20
C LYS A 72 38.88 -10.00 13.93
N SER A 73 38.19 -10.82 14.72
CA SER A 73 36.75 -11.04 14.60
C SER A 73 35.94 -9.79 14.97
N ALA A 74 36.30 -9.12 16.05
CA ALA A 74 35.65 -7.91 16.52
C ALA A 74 35.87 -6.74 15.55
N LEU A 75 37.07 -6.62 14.96
CA LEU A 75 37.36 -5.62 13.93
C LEU A 75 36.54 -5.86 12.66
N ARG A 76 36.38 -7.12 12.23
CA ARG A 76 35.49 -7.47 11.12
C ARG A 76 34.04 -7.04 11.39
N GLN A 77 33.54 -7.27 12.61
CA GLN A 77 32.22 -6.83 13.02
C GLN A 77 32.10 -5.31 13.08
N HIS A 78 33.14 -4.63 13.59
CA HIS A 78 33.20 -3.17 13.64
C HIS A 78 33.10 -2.55 12.24
N ARG A 79 33.88 -3.08 11.28
CA ARG A 79 33.80 -2.67 9.87
C ARG A 79 32.40 -2.89 9.29
N TYR A 80 31.81 -4.06 9.51
CA TYR A 80 30.47 -4.38 9.03
C TYR A 80 29.37 -3.47 9.60
N ARG A 81 29.55 -2.99 10.83
CA ARG A 81 28.60 -2.08 11.53
C ARG A 81 28.87 -0.60 11.27
N SER A 82 29.93 -0.26 10.53
CA SER A 82 30.25 1.13 10.20
C SER A 82 29.12 1.77 9.37
N PRO A 83 28.68 2.99 9.69
CA PRO A 83 27.66 3.71 8.92
C PRO A 83 28.00 3.90 7.43
N SER A 84 29.30 3.83 7.08
CA SER A 84 29.80 4.01 5.72
C SER A 84 29.34 2.93 4.72
N HIS A 85 28.75 1.82 5.18
CA HIS A 85 28.24 0.74 4.32
C HIS A 85 26.75 0.83 3.99
N GLY A 86 26.11 1.99 4.23
CA GLY A 86 24.74 2.28 3.79
C GLY A 86 23.63 1.49 4.50
N ARG A 87 23.97 0.61 5.44
CA ARG A 87 23.03 -0.17 6.25
C ARG A 87 23.26 0.11 7.73
N LYS A 88 22.24 0.62 8.40
CA LYS A 88 22.25 0.80 9.86
C LYS A 88 21.52 -0.40 10.50
N PRO A 89 22.19 -1.22 11.33
CA PRO A 89 21.50 -2.31 12.01
C PRO A 89 20.44 -1.75 12.96
N CYS A 90 19.23 -2.32 12.91
CA CYS A 90 18.13 -2.02 13.80
C CYS A 90 17.78 -3.29 14.58
N THR A 91 17.62 -3.16 15.90
CA THR A 91 17.26 -4.29 16.78
C THR A 91 15.88 -4.02 17.35
N PHE A 92 14.98 -4.98 17.17
CA PHE A 92 13.62 -4.94 17.70
C PHE A 92 13.32 -6.25 18.44
N SER A 93 12.50 -6.16 19.48
CA SER A 93 12.00 -7.32 20.21
C SER A 93 10.65 -7.72 19.64
N LEU A 94 10.53 -8.96 19.13
CA LEU A 94 9.28 -9.53 18.67
C LEU A 94 8.80 -10.62 19.62
N PRO A 95 7.47 -10.82 19.76
CA PRO A 95 6.94 -12.04 20.35
C PRO A 95 7.49 -13.28 19.65
N ASN A 96 7.71 -14.35 20.40
CA ASN A 96 8.27 -15.60 19.88
C ASN A 96 7.43 -16.18 18.73
N SER A 97 6.10 -16.07 18.82
CA SER A 97 5.17 -16.48 17.77
C SER A 97 5.39 -15.71 16.46
N THR A 98 5.52 -14.39 16.54
CA THR A 98 5.76 -13.53 15.38
C THR A 98 7.10 -13.84 14.72
N ARG A 99 8.15 -14.04 15.52
CA ARG A 99 9.46 -14.44 15.00
C ARG A 99 9.41 -15.80 14.31
N ALA A 100 8.73 -16.79 14.90
CA ALA A 100 8.58 -18.12 14.30
C ALA A 100 7.82 -18.06 12.97
N ASN A 101 6.77 -17.25 12.89
CA ASN A 101 6.00 -17.05 11.67
C ASN A 101 6.81 -16.34 10.58
N LEU A 102 7.57 -15.30 10.94
CA LEU A 102 8.47 -14.61 10.01
C LEU A 102 9.52 -15.57 9.45
N SER A 103 10.16 -16.35 10.33
CA SER A 103 11.18 -17.32 9.92
C SER A 103 10.61 -18.40 9.01
N ARG A 104 9.39 -18.89 9.29
CA ARG A 104 8.69 -19.84 8.41
C ARG A 104 8.41 -19.24 7.04
N ARG A 105 7.81 -18.05 6.98
CA ARG A 105 7.51 -17.36 5.71
C ARG A 105 8.77 -17.07 4.89
N ALA A 106 9.85 -16.65 5.54
CA ALA A 106 11.13 -16.41 4.89
C ALA A 106 11.68 -17.71 4.25
N LYS A 107 11.60 -18.83 4.97
CA LYS A 107 12.01 -20.15 4.47
C LYS A 107 11.15 -20.63 3.30
N ASP A 108 9.83 -20.52 3.42
CA ASP A 108 8.88 -20.96 2.39
C ASP A 108 9.13 -20.21 1.08
N ASN A 109 9.43 -18.92 1.17
CA ASN A 109 9.73 -18.05 0.02
C ASN A 109 11.21 -18.05 -0.38
N LYS A 110 12.09 -18.79 0.31
CA LYS A 110 13.55 -18.85 0.08
C LYS A 110 14.24 -17.48 0.12
N ILE A 111 13.75 -16.57 0.96
CA ILE A 111 14.30 -15.22 1.15
C ILE A 111 14.82 -15.03 2.56
N THR A 112 15.56 -13.94 2.79
CA THR A 112 15.99 -13.57 4.15
C THR A 112 14.84 -13.01 4.97
N GLU A 113 14.90 -13.13 6.30
CA GLU A 113 13.89 -12.53 7.19
C GLU A 113 13.78 -11.00 7.01
N THR A 114 14.91 -10.33 6.72
CA THR A 114 14.92 -8.90 6.41
C THR A 114 14.18 -8.59 5.12
N GLU A 115 14.38 -9.39 4.08
CA GLU A 115 13.72 -9.23 2.79
C GLU A 115 12.21 -9.52 2.90
N ALA A 116 11.83 -10.51 3.70
CA ALA A 116 10.43 -10.77 4.03
C ALA A 116 9.77 -9.57 4.76
N ILE A 117 10.49 -8.88 5.64
CA ILE A 117 10.00 -7.64 6.26
C ILE A 117 9.84 -6.53 5.23
N ILE A 118 10.81 -6.34 4.34
CA ILE A 118 10.74 -5.33 3.28
C ILE A 118 9.51 -5.56 2.40
N THR A 119 9.30 -6.79 1.93
CA THR A 119 8.13 -7.12 1.10
C THR A 119 6.83 -6.87 1.84
N LEU A 120 6.75 -7.21 3.13
CA LEU A 120 5.54 -6.97 3.92
C LEU A 120 5.23 -5.48 4.10
N ILE A 121 6.26 -4.64 4.25
CA ILE A 121 6.11 -3.19 4.35
C ILE A 121 5.62 -2.65 3.00
N ASP A 122 6.28 -3.01 1.90
CA ASP A 122 5.91 -2.56 0.56
C ASP A 122 4.48 -3.02 0.17
N ASP A 123 4.11 -4.25 0.51
CA ASP A 123 2.77 -4.80 0.30
C ASP A 123 1.72 -4.06 1.12
N ALA A 124 2.02 -3.73 2.38
CA ALA A 124 1.11 -2.95 3.21
C ALA A 124 0.91 -1.55 2.64
N GLU A 125 1.97 -0.88 2.20
CA GLU A 125 1.86 0.43 1.53
C GLU A 125 1.03 0.36 0.25
N ARG A 126 1.29 -0.64 -0.61
CA ARG A 126 0.52 -0.87 -1.83
C ARG A 126 -0.95 -1.10 -1.52
N ALA A 127 -1.24 -1.98 -0.57
CA ALA A 127 -2.61 -2.28 -0.16
C ALA A 127 -3.35 -1.00 0.30
N VAL A 128 -2.72 -0.17 1.14
CA VAL A 128 -3.32 1.10 1.59
C VAL A 128 -3.62 2.03 0.42
N ARG A 129 -2.70 2.18 -0.53
CA ARG A 129 -2.91 3.01 -1.73
C ARG A 129 -4.07 2.48 -2.56
N THR A 130 -4.09 1.19 -2.86
CA THR A 130 -5.15 0.55 -3.63
C THR A 130 -6.51 0.65 -2.94
N HIS A 131 -6.58 0.47 -1.61
CA HIS A 131 -7.82 0.66 -0.86
C HIS A 131 -8.33 2.10 -0.90
N SER A 132 -7.42 3.08 -0.80
CA SER A 132 -7.76 4.50 -0.91
C SER A 132 -8.30 4.85 -2.30
N GLU A 133 -7.67 4.35 -3.36
CA GLU A 133 -8.13 4.54 -4.74
C GLU A 133 -9.50 3.91 -4.96
N ARG A 134 -9.69 2.65 -4.55
CA ARG A 134 -11.00 1.97 -4.63
C ARG A 134 -12.09 2.72 -3.87
N ALA A 135 -11.77 3.26 -2.70
CA ALA A 135 -12.74 4.06 -1.94
C ALA A 135 -13.13 5.34 -2.69
N LYS A 136 -12.17 6.00 -3.36
CA LYS A 136 -12.45 7.18 -4.18
C LYS A 136 -13.31 6.83 -5.40
N THR A 137 -13.00 5.74 -6.11
CA THR A 137 -13.78 5.31 -7.28
C THR A 137 -15.20 4.94 -6.88
N LEU A 138 -15.39 4.16 -5.81
CA LEU A 138 -16.72 3.80 -5.31
C LEU A 138 -17.53 5.02 -4.88
N LYS A 139 -16.89 6.02 -4.25
CA LYS A 139 -17.57 7.27 -3.89
C LYS A 139 -18.00 8.05 -5.13
N ALA A 140 -17.17 8.07 -6.17
CA ALA A 140 -17.49 8.76 -7.42
C ALA A 140 -18.62 8.06 -8.18
N THR A 141 -18.60 6.72 -8.29
CA THR A 141 -19.66 5.95 -8.94
C THR A 141 -20.99 6.11 -8.20
N LEU A 142 -20.98 6.01 -6.87
CA LEU A 142 -22.18 6.21 -6.06
C LEU A 142 -22.73 7.63 -6.18
N ALA A 143 -21.87 8.66 -6.26
CA ALA A 143 -22.32 10.03 -6.48
C ALA A 143 -22.94 10.21 -7.88
N PHE A 144 -22.39 9.55 -8.90
CA PHE A 144 -22.93 9.57 -10.26
C PHE A 144 -24.28 8.85 -10.33
N GLU A 145 -24.41 7.66 -9.72
CA GLU A 145 -25.66 6.90 -9.65
C GLU A 145 -26.75 7.70 -8.91
N ARG A 146 -26.41 8.37 -7.81
CA ARG A 146 -27.35 9.25 -7.11
C ARG A 146 -27.87 10.35 -8.01
N LYS A 147 -26.99 11.08 -8.69
CA LYS A 147 -27.39 12.11 -9.66
C LYS A 147 -28.26 11.54 -10.79
N ARG A 148 -27.91 10.37 -11.32
CA ARG A 148 -28.72 9.70 -12.34
C ARG A 148 -30.12 9.35 -11.82
N SER A 149 -30.21 8.84 -10.60
CA SER A 149 -31.50 8.52 -9.97
C SER A 149 -32.33 9.77 -9.67
N GLU A 150 -31.70 10.86 -9.22
CA GLU A 150 -32.37 12.14 -8.99
C GLU A 150 -32.98 12.69 -10.29
N VAL A 151 -32.22 12.67 -11.40
CA VAL A 151 -32.74 13.09 -12.71
C VAL A 151 -33.91 12.22 -13.18
N ALA A 152 -33.82 10.90 -12.99
CA ALA A 152 -34.90 9.98 -13.36
C ALA A 152 -36.17 10.22 -12.53
N ILE A 153 -36.02 10.49 -11.23
CA ILE A 153 -37.14 10.83 -10.32
C ILE A 153 -37.81 12.13 -10.77
N GLU A 154 -37.04 13.18 -11.06
CA GLU A 154 -37.60 14.46 -11.52
C GLU A 154 -38.32 14.31 -12.87
N LEU A 155 -37.77 13.53 -13.81
CA LEU A 155 -38.45 13.23 -15.06
C LEU A 155 -39.81 12.53 -14.82
N LEU A 156 -39.83 11.46 -14.01
CA LEU A 156 -41.07 10.74 -13.69
C LEU A 156 -42.08 11.64 -12.98
N ARG A 157 -41.61 12.53 -12.11
CA ARG A 157 -42.45 13.50 -11.42
C ARG A 157 -43.12 14.46 -12.40
N THR A 158 -42.38 15.04 -13.35
CA THR A 158 -42.97 15.94 -14.36
C THR A 158 -43.96 15.22 -15.27
N GLN A 159 -43.69 13.97 -15.66
CA GLN A 159 -44.63 13.16 -16.43
C GLN A 159 -45.91 12.88 -15.65
N LEU A 160 -45.79 12.52 -14.37
CA LEU A 160 -46.94 12.31 -13.49
C LEU A 160 -47.78 13.58 -13.38
N GLU A 161 -47.16 14.74 -13.12
CA GLU A 161 -47.88 16.02 -13.05
C GLU A 161 -48.62 16.36 -14.36
N ALA A 162 -48.00 16.11 -15.52
CA ALA A 162 -48.65 16.33 -16.81
C ALA A 162 -49.85 15.41 -17.03
N ILE A 163 -49.72 14.12 -16.69
CA ILE A 163 -50.81 13.14 -16.80
C ILE A 163 -51.94 13.49 -15.83
N THR A 164 -51.64 13.87 -14.60
CA THR A 164 -52.63 14.29 -13.61
C THR A 164 -53.43 15.49 -14.11
N ARG A 165 -52.77 16.53 -14.65
CA ARG A 165 -53.48 17.70 -15.24
C ARG A 165 -54.37 17.32 -16.42
N HIS A 166 -53.92 16.41 -17.28
CA HIS A 166 -54.74 15.93 -18.39
C HIS A 166 -55.98 15.17 -17.88
N LEU A 167 -55.80 14.32 -16.87
CA LEU A 167 -56.90 13.57 -16.25
C LEU A 167 -57.88 14.51 -15.55
N GLU A 168 -57.40 15.49 -14.79
CA GLU A 168 -58.22 16.52 -14.16
C GLU A 168 -59.07 17.23 -15.22
N ARG A 169 -58.44 17.71 -16.29
CA ARG A 169 -59.15 18.40 -17.37
C ARG A 169 -60.18 17.53 -18.07
N SER A 170 -59.85 16.26 -18.31
CA SER A 170 -60.78 15.30 -18.93
C SER A 170 -61.97 15.02 -18.01
N THR A 171 -61.72 14.91 -16.71
CA THR A 171 -62.75 14.68 -15.69
C THR A 171 -63.64 15.90 -15.52
N GLU A 172 -63.08 17.12 -15.49
CA GLU A 172 -63.86 18.37 -15.48
C GLU A 172 -64.82 18.42 -16.66
N LEU A 173 -64.34 18.11 -17.87
CA LEU A 173 -65.18 18.10 -19.06
C LEU A 173 -66.30 17.08 -18.93
N LEU A 174 -66.01 15.84 -18.49
CA LEU A 174 -67.03 14.81 -18.27
C LEU A 174 -68.09 15.26 -17.27
N VAL A 175 -67.68 15.82 -16.12
CA VAL A 175 -68.61 16.31 -15.10
C VAL A 175 -69.45 17.48 -15.63
N MET A 176 -68.88 18.41 -16.39
CA MET A 176 -69.63 19.49 -17.05
C MET A 176 -70.68 18.93 -18.01
N TRP A 177 -70.33 17.88 -18.76
CA TRP A 177 -71.28 17.20 -19.66
C TRP A 177 -72.41 16.52 -18.89
N GLU A 178 -72.09 15.75 -17.85
CA GLU A 178 -73.09 15.07 -17.02
C GLU A 178 -74.07 16.07 -16.38
N GLN A 179 -73.56 17.19 -15.86
CA GLN A 179 -74.38 18.24 -15.25
C GLN A 179 -75.26 18.99 -16.25
N THR A 180 -74.79 19.20 -17.49
CA THR A 180 -75.56 19.95 -18.50
C THR A 180 -76.65 19.12 -19.16
N MET A 181 -76.47 17.80 -19.25
CA MET A 181 -77.40 16.91 -19.95
C MET A 181 -78.28 16.07 -19.02
N GLU A 182 -78.04 16.08 -17.70
CA GLU A 182 -78.72 15.22 -16.70
C GLU A 182 -78.75 13.73 -17.11
N CYS A 183 -77.78 13.29 -17.91
CA CYS A 183 -77.69 11.94 -18.46
C CYS A 183 -76.34 11.34 -18.10
N GLU A 184 -76.33 10.07 -17.66
CA GLU A 184 -75.10 9.32 -17.32
C GLU A 184 -74.19 9.07 -18.54
N GLN A 185 -74.71 9.19 -19.77
CA GLN A 185 -73.95 9.02 -20.99
C GLN A 185 -74.24 10.14 -21.99
N PRO A 186 -73.20 10.73 -22.62
CA PRO A 186 -73.41 11.75 -23.65
C PRO A 186 -74.21 11.16 -24.81
N PRO A 187 -75.23 11.85 -25.35
CA PRO A 187 -75.97 11.38 -26.51
C PRO A 187 -75.03 11.35 -27.73
N PHE A 188 -74.57 10.15 -28.09
CA PHE A 188 -73.69 9.93 -29.23
C PHE A 188 -74.48 9.35 -30.40
N SER A 189 -74.59 10.11 -31.48
CA SER A 189 -75.32 9.72 -32.70
C SER A 189 -74.45 8.99 -33.73
N GLY A 190 -73.19 8.70 -33.40
CA GLY A 190 -72.24 8.01 -34.28
C GLY A 190 -72.13 6.50 -34.01
N ASP A 191 -71.27 5.83 -34.79
CA ASP A 191 -70.97 4.41 -34.63
C ASP A 191 -70.05 4.14 -33.43
N MET A 192 -70.58 3.50 -32.38
CA MET A 192 -69.82 3.12 -31.18
C MET A 192 -68.64 2.20 -31.50
N GLU A 193 -68.72 1.36 -32.53
CA GLU A 193 -67.61 0.46 -32.89
C GLU A 193 -66.44 1.19 -33.54
N SER A 194 -66.71 2.28 -34.27
CA SER A 194 -65.67 3.15 -34.80
C SER A 194 -64.90 3.88 -33.69
N VAL A 195 -65.61 4.36 -32.66
CA VAL A 195 -65.01 5.04 -31.50
C VAL A 195 -64.18 4.07 -30.67
N LYS A 196 -64.69 2.86 -30.40
CA LYS A 196 -63.92 1.84 -29.68
C LYS A 196 -62.63 1.48 -30.42
N ARG A 197 -62.68 1.30 -31.75
CA ARG A 197 -61.50 1.04 -32.57
C ARG A 197 -60.48 2.19 -32.53
N GLU A 198 -60.94 3.43 -32.58
CA GLU A 198 -60.08 4.62 -32.50
C GLU A 198 -59.45 4.76 -31.10
N VAL A 199 -60.21 4.55 -30.03
CA VAL A 199 -59.70 4.55 -28.66
C VAL A 199 -58.67 3.44 -28.46
N GLU A 200 -58.93 2.22 -28.93
CA GLU A 200 -57.98 1.12 -28.88
C GLU A 200 -56.70 1.42 -29.65
N MET A 201 -56.81 2.02 -30.84
CA MET A 201 -55.66 2.44 -31.63
C MET A 201 -54.79 3.45 -30.87
N ARG A 202 -55.41 4.50 -30.31
CA ARG A 202 -54.71 5.53 -29.53
C ARG A 202 -54.11 4.97 -28.25
N LEU A 203 -54.83 4.10 -27.56
CA LEU A 203 -54.35 3.46 -26.34
C LEU A 203 -53.18 2.51 -26.64
N LYS A 204 -53.22 1.79 -27.76
CA LYS A 204 -52.12 0.94 -28.22
C LYS A 204 -50.88 1.77 -28.55
N TYR A 205 -51.05 2.92 -29.21
CA TYR A 205 -49.96 3.86 -29.47
C TYR A 205 -49.32 4.36 -28.17
N VAL A 206 -50.13 4.84 -27.21
CA VAL A 206 -49.65 5.31 -25.90
C VAL A 206 -48.93 4.18 -25.14
N LYS A 207 -49.47 2.97 -25.13
CA LYS A 207 -48.81 1.80 -24.52
C LYS A 207 -47.46 1.51 -25.17
N THR A 208 -47.37 1.57 -26.49
CA THR A 208 -46.13 1.30 -27.24
C THR A 208 -45.05 2.34 -26.91
N VAL A 209 -45.43 3.63 -26.90
CA VAL A 209 -44.53 4.72 -26.52
C VAL A 209 -44.05 4.58 -25.07
N ASN A 210 -44.95 4.23 -24.14
CA ASN A 210 -44.59 3.97 -22.74
C ASN A 210 -43.65 2.76 -22.59
N THR A 211 -43.84 1.68 -23.36
CA THR A 211 -42.91 0.55 -23.34
C THR A 211 -41.53 0.90 -23.92
N MET A 212 -41.48 1.73 -24.97
CA MET A 212 -40.21 2.22 -25.53
C MET A 212 -39.47 3.13 -24.55
N ALA A 213 -40.19 4.01 -23.85
CA ALA A 213 -39.61 4.88 -22.82
C ALA A 213 -39.10 4.07 -21.61
N ALA A 214 -39.82 3.02 -21.19
CA ALA A 214 -39.37 2.11 -20.13
C ALA A 214 -38.08 1.36 -20.52
N LEU A 215 -38.02 0.82 -21.74
CA LEU A 215 -36.84 0.14 -22.26
C LEU A 215 -35.63 1.08 -22.44
N SER A 216 -35.86 2.34 -22.79
CA SER A 216 -34.80 3.35 -22.89
C SER A 216 -34.21 3.74 -21.52
N ASN A 217 -35.00 3.63 -20.45
CA ASN A 217 -34.54 3.92 -19.08
C ASN A 217 -33.77 2.74 -18.46
N ASP A 218 -34.05 1.51 -18.89
CA ASP A 218 -33.36 0.28 -18.47
C ASP A 218 -32.04 0.02 -19.19
N LEU A 219 -31.72 0.76 -20.25
CA LEU A 219 -30.42 0.66 -20.91
C LEU A 219 -29.39 1.53 -20.16
N PRO A 220 -28.32 0.92 -19.59
CA PRO A 220 -27.16 1.71 -19.20
C PRO A 220 -26.57 2.32 -20.46
N ASN A 221 -26.44 3.65 -20.50
CA ASN A 221 -25.66 4.38 -21.50
C ASN A 221 -24.30 3.67 -21.69
N ARG A 222 -24.19 2.86 -22.76
CA ARG A 222 -22.95 2.24 -23.23
C ARG A 222 -22.15 3.27 -24.01
N GLU A 223 -21.84 4.40 -23.37
CA GLU A 223 -20.93 5.40 -23.90
C GLU A 223 -19.88 5.74 -22.84
N THR A 224 -19.12 4.73 -22.43
CA THR A 224 -17.77 4.89 -21.86
C THR A 224 -16.98 3.61 -22.09
N GLU A 225 -16.79 3.22 -23.35
CA GLU A 225 -15.67 2.38 -23.77
C GLU A 225 -15.25 2.90 -25.14
N LEU A 226 -14.37 3.91 -25.14
CA LEU A 226 -13.37 4.22 -26.18
C LEU A 226 -12.72 5.55 -25.82
N GLN A 227 -11.72 5.49 -24.94
CA GLN A 227 -10.44 6.23 -25.01
C GLN A 227 -9.52 5.81 -23.85
#